data_AF-B7PTD7-F1
#
_entry.id   AF-B7PTD7-F1
#
_cell.length_a   1.000
_cell.length_b   1.000
_cell.length_c   1.000
_cell.angle_alpha   90.00
_cell.angle_beta   90.00
_cell.angle_gamma   90.00
#
_symmetry.space_group_name_H-M   'P 1'
#
loop_
_entity.id
_entity.type
_entity.pdbx_description
1 polymer ?
#
loop_
_entity_poly.entity_id
_entity_poly.type
_entity_poly.pdbx_seq_one_letter_code
_entity_poly.pdbx_strand_id
1 'polypeptide(L)'
;MSPTDAGKSRTRAEKATSQELNNPCLKEQKLSLKCLDDNGYDKEKCTFFFVNYNVCQKFWLSIMKERKGLGIEPALPPPEEREGIKKDRLYKAQKS
;
A
#
# COMPACT_ATOMS: atom_id res chain seq x y z
N MET A 1 -15.20 25.53 28.11
CA MET A 1 -15.41 24.14 27.67
C MET A 1 -15.86 24.21 26.23
N SER A 2 -14.93 24.03 25.29
CA SER A 2 -15.18 24.28 23.86
C SER A 2 -15.91 23.09 23.23
N PRO A 3 -16.88 23.34 22.35
CA PRO A 3 -17.71 22.31 21.75
C PRO A 3 -16.90 21.44 20.80
N THR A 4 -17.17 20.15 20.87
CA THR A 4 -16.54 19.06 20.16
C THR A 4 -16.59 19.22 18.64
N ASP A 5 -15.43 19.02 18.03
CA ASP A 5 -15.12 18.95 16.59
C ASP A 5 -15.89 17.80 15.91
N ALA A 6 -17.17 18.01 15.61
CA ALA A 6 -17.96 17.13 14.75
C ALA A 6 -17.95 17.71 13.33
N GLY A 7 -17.06 17.19 12.46
CA GLY A 7 -17.22 17.32 11.01
C GLY A 7 -16.11 17.98 10.19
N LYS A 8 -14.89 18.17 10.70
CA LYS A 8 -13.80 18.71 9.87
C LYS A 8 -13.36 17.71 8.79
N SER A 9 -13.75 17.97 7.54
CA SER A 9 -13.30 17.20 6.37
C SER A 9 -11.78 17.34 6.19
N ARG A 10 -11.08 16.21 6.09
CA ARG A 10 -9.62 16.19 5.84
C ARG A 10 -9.27 16.89 4.53
N THR A 11 -8.23 17.71 4.56
CA THR A 11 -7.64 18.34 3.38
C THR A 11 -7.04 17.28 2.44
N ARG A 12 -6.80 17.65 1.18
CA ARG A 12 -6.19 16.77 0.18
C ARG A 12 -4.77 16.33 0.58
N ALA A 13 -4.00 17.22 1.19
CA ALA A 13 -2.65 16.92 1.66
C ALA A 13 -2.68 15.89 2.79
N GLU A 14 -3.54 16.08 3.80
CA GLU A 14 -3.69 15.12 4.91
C GLU A 14 -4.14 13.73 4.42
N LYS A 15 -5.02 13.67 3.42
CA LYS A 15 -5.42 12.39 2.80
C LYS A 15 -4.24 11.71 2.09
N ALA A 16 -3.42 12.47 1.36
CA ALA A 16 -2.26 11.92 0.68
C ALA A 16 -1.25 11.32 1.67
N THR A 17 -0.90 12.06 2.73
CA THR A 17 -0.02 11.56 3.80
C THR A 17 -0.61 10.33 4.49
N SER A 18 -1.92 10.32 4.76
CA SER A 18 -2.60 9.16 5.34
C SER A 18 -2.53 7.93 4.45
N GLN A 19 -2.60 8.10 3.12
CA GLN A 19 -2.44 6.99 2.18
C GLN A 19 -1.00 6.47 2.12
N GLU A 20 0.00 7.34 2.18
CA GLU A 20 1.41 6.91 2.20
C GLU A 20 1.72 6.05 3.43
N LEU A 21 1.15 6.42 4.59
CA LEU A 21 1.29 5.66 5.83
C LEU A 21 0.51 4.34 5.79
N ASN A 22 -0.74 4.33 5.33
CA ASN A 22 -1.63 3.17 5.50
C ASN A 22 -1.73 2.26 4.28
N ASN A 23 -1.32 2.72 3.10
CA ASN A 23 -1.37 1.92 1.87
C ASN A 23 0.05 1.64 1.35
N PRO A 24 0.60 0.45 1.62
CA PRO A 24 1.93 0.09 1.14
C PRO A 24 1.99 -0.22 -0.38
N CYS A 25 0.84 -0.21 -1.05
CA CYS A 25 0.66 -0.44 -2.48
C CYS A 25 0.11 0.80 -3.20
N LEU A 26 0.30 2.01 -2.63
CA LEU A 26 -0.22 3.25 -3.19
C LEU A 26 0.25 3.50 -4.63
N LYS A 27 1.49 3.11 -4.94
CA LYS A 27 2.05 3.25 -6.29
C LYS A 27 1.31 2.36 -7.30
N GLU A 28 1.15 1.08 -6.98
CA GLU A 28 0.47 0.10 -7.83
C GLU A 28 -1.02 0.44 -7.97
N GLN A 29 -1.66 0.95 -6.91
CA GLN A 29 -3.03 1.47 -6.97
C GLN A 29 -3.15 2.66 -7.93
N LYS A 30 -2.23 3.63 -7.86
CA LYS A 30 -2.24 4.79 -8.78
C LYS A 30 -2.05 4.36 -10.23
N LEU A 31 -1.21 3.36 -10.48
CA LEU A 31 -0.99 2.82 -11.83
C LEU A 31 -2.22 2.10 -12.37
N SER A 32 -2.91 1.30 -11.55
CA SER A 32 -4.12 0.61 -11.98
C SER A 32 -5.28 1.57 -12.26
N LEU A 33 -5.45 2.60 -11.44
CA LEU A 33 -6.43 3.66 -11.67
C LEU A 33 -6.08 4.47 -12.92
N LYS A 34 -4.81 4.84 -13.10
CA LYS A 34 -4.36 5.54 -14.30
C LYS A 34 -4.63 4.73 -15.57
N CYS A 35 -4.38 3.42 -15.55
CA CYS A 35 -4.69 2.58 -16.70
C CYS A 35 -6.18 2.62 -17.04
N LEU A 36 -7.07 2.56 -16.04
CA LEU A 36 -8.52 2.67 -16.28
C LEU A 36 -8.88 4.02 -16.90
N ASP A 37 -8.36 5.12 -16.35
CA ASP A 37 -8.60 6.46 -16.88
C ASP A 37 -8.14 6.58 -18.34
N ASP A 38 -6.97 6.02 -18.68
CA ASP A 38 -6.41 6.08 -20.03
C ASP A 38 -7.15 5.17 -21.04
N ASN A 39 -7.87 4.14 -20.58
CA ASN A 39 -8.48 3.12 -21.43
C ASN A 39 -10.01 3.13 -21.41
N GLY A 40 -10.63 4.23 -20.97
CA GLY A 40 -12.09 4.34 -20.91
C GLY A 40 -12.72 3.30 -19.97
N TYR A 41 -12.02 2.98 -18.88
CA TYR A 41 -12.42 2.00 -17.87
C TYR A 41 -12.56 0.55 -18.38
N ASP A 42 -11.94 0.23 -19.52
CA ASP A 42 -11.78 -1.14 -20.01
C ASP A 42 -10.81 -1.92 -19.10
N LYS A 43 -11.37 -2.81 -18.29
CA LYS A 43 -10.61 -3.58 -17.28
C LYS A 43 -9.67 -4.59 -17.92
N GLU A 44 -10.00 -5.14 -19.08
CA GLU A 44 -9.23 -6.21 -19.72
C GLU A 44 -7.85 -5.69 -20.12
N LYS A 45 -7.80 -4.45 -20.63
CA LYS A 45 -6.55 -3.73 -20.96
C LYS A 45 -5.66 -3.43 -19.75
N CYS A 46 -6.21 -3.49 -18.54
CA CYS A 46 -5.51 -3.14 -17.30
C CYS A 46 -5.13 -4.34 -16.43
N THR A 47 -5.33 -5.56 -16.93
CA THR A 47 -5.10 -6.81 -16.19
C THR A 47 -3.72 -6.87 -15.52
N PHE A 48 -2.66 -6.48 -16.23
CA PHE A 48 -1.30 -6.46 -15.67
C PHE A 48 -1.16 -5.56 -14.44
N PHE A 49 -1.76 -4.36 -14.46
CA PHE A 49 -1.70 -3.43 -13.33
C PHE A 49 -2.49 -3.96 -12.12
N PHE A 50 -3.62 -4.64 -12.35
CA PHE A 50 -4.36 -5.29 -11.27
C PHE A 50 -3.58 -6.46 -10.68
N VAL A 51 -2.92 -7.28 -11.50
CA VAL A 51 -2.06 -8.36 -11.02
C VAL A 51 -0.94 -7.79 -10.14
N ASN A 52 -0.27 -6.72 -10.57
CA ASN A 52 0.77 -6.07 -9.77
C ASN A 52 0.24 -5.54 -8.43
N TYR A 53 -0.93 -4.89 -8.43
CA TYR A 53 -1.57 -4.42 -7.21
C TYR A 53 -1.90 -5.58 -6.26
N ASN A 54 -2.47 -6.66 -6.78
CA ASN A 54 -2.83 -7.85 -6.00
C ASN A 54 -1.59 -8.56 -5.42
N VAL A 55 -0.51 -8.66 -6.20
CA VAL A 55 0.77 -9.21 -5.73
C VAL A 55 1.35 -8.35 -4.61
N CYS A 56 1.32 -7.03 -4.76
CA CYS A 56 1.75 -6.12 -3.71
C CYS A 56 0.94 -6.31 -2.42
N GLN A 57 -0.39 -6.42 -2.51
CA GLN A 57 -1.23 -6.63 -1.33
C GLN A 57 -0.90 -7.95 -0.64
N LYS A 58 -0.77 -9.04 -1.40
CA LYS A 58 -0.39 -10.36 -0.85
C LYS A 58 0.97 -10.32 -0.16
N PHE A 59 1.95 -9.63 -0.75
CA PHE A 59 3.27 -9.44 -0.16
C PHE A 59 3.16 -8.77 1.22
N TRP A 60 2.49 -7.62 1.31
CA TRP A 60 2.41 -6.90 2.58
C TRP A 60 1.56 -7.60 3.63
N LEU A 61 0.50 -8.31 3.22
CA LEU A 61 -0.25 -9.18 4.13
C LEU A 61 0.64 -10.26 4.75
N SER A 62 1.58 -10.84 3.99
CA SER A 62 2.52 -11.84 4.51
C SER A 62 3.48 -11.23 5.54
N ILE A 63 4.03 -10.05 5.26
CA ILE A 63 4.90 -9.30 6.18
C ILE A 63 4.16 -8.95 7.47
N MET A 64 2.92 -8.46 7.36
CA MET A 64 2.10 -8.13 8.52
C MET A 64 1.82 -9.36 9.39
N LYS A 65 1.53 -10.51 8.78
CA LYS A 65 1.31 -11.76 9.51
C LYS A 65 2.58 -12.19 10.26
N GLU A 66 3.74 -12.11 9.62
CA GLU A 66 5.02 -12.44 10.23
C GLU A 66 5.37 -11.50 11.40
N ARG A 67 5.27 -10.19 11.19
CA ARG A 67 5.52 -9.19 12.24
C ARG A 67 4.62 -9.39 13.45
N LYS A 68 3.33 -9.66 13.24
CA LYS A 68 2.38 -10.01 14.31
C LYS A 68 2.79 -11.26 15.06
N GLY A 69 3.23 -12.32 14.36
CA GLY A 69 3.72 -13.55 14.99
C GLY A 69 4.98 -13.34 15.85
N LEU A 70 5.79 -12.33 15.50
CA LEU A 70 6.98 -11.92 16.25
C LEU A 70 6.70 -10.85 17.33
N GLY A 71 5.45 -10.38 17.47
CA GLY A 71 5.10 -9.30 18.40
C GLY A 71 5.65 -7.93 18.02
N ILE A 72 5.97 -7.69 16.74
CA ILE A 72 6.53 -6.43 16.25
C ILE A 72 5.40 -5.48 15.84
N GLU A 73 5.35 -4.31 16.48
CA GLU A 73 4.39 -3.24 16.16
C GLU A 73 5.11 -1.97 15.62
N PRO A 74 4.50 -1.25 14.65
CA PRO A 74 3.24 -1.56 13.99
C PRO A 74 3.35 -2.78 13.07
N ALA A 75 2.28 -3.57 12.98
CA ALA A 75 2.22 -4.74 12.09
C ALA A 75 2.48 -4.37 10.61
N LEU A 76 1.97 -3.23 10.14
CA LEU A 76 2.33 -2.66 8.85
C LEU A 76 3.61 -1.82 9.02
N PRO A 77 4.72 -2.14 8.32
CA PRO A 77 5.94 -1.35 8.44
C PRO A 77 5.76 0.10 8.01
N PRO A 78 6.40 1.06 8.70
CA PRO A 78 6.39 2.45 8.31
C PRO A 78 7.13 2.64 6.96
N PRO A 79 6.83 3.70 6.18
CA PRO A 79 7.35 3.87 4.83
C PRO A 79 8.87 3.74 4.68
N GLU A 80 9.64 4.24 5.64
CA GLU A 80 11.09 4.21 5.69
C GLU A 80 11.68 2.79 5.73
N GLU A 81 10.96 1.82 6.29
CA GLU A 81 11.41 0.41 6.36
C GLU A 81 11.09 -0.35 5.07
N ARG A 82 10.13 0.12 4.27
CA ARG A 82 9.48 -0.72 3.24
C ARG A 82 10.42 -1.14 2.12
N GLU A 83 11.27 -0.24 1.65
CA GLU A 83 12.23 -0.54 0.57
C GLU A 83 13.30 -1.53 1.03
N GLY A 84 13.73 -1.46 2.30
CA GLY A 84 14.65 -2.43 2.89
C GLY A 84 14.04 -3.84 2.93
N ILE A 85 12.79 -3.94 3.40
CA ILE A 85 12.05 -5.22 3.47
C ILE A 85 11.87 -5.85 2.09
N LYS A 86 11.51 -5.05 1.07
CA LYS A 86 11.39 -5.55 -0.31
C LYS A 86 12.72 -6.11 -0.83
N LYS A 87 13.83 -5.37 -0.64
CA LYS A 87 15.16 -5.80 -1.10
C LYS A 87 15.60 -7.10 -0.42
N ASP A 88 15.40 -7.21 0.90
CA ASP A 88 15.72 -8.43 1.65
C ASP A 88 14.93 -9.65 1.13
N ARG A 89 13.61 -9.49 0.90
CA ARG A 89 12.77 -10.57 0.38
C ARG A 89 13.17 -11.00 -1.02
N LEU A 90 13.48 -10.05 -1.90
CA LEU A 90 13.96 -10.34 -3.26
C LEU A 90 15.30 -11.06 -3.23
N TYR A 91 16.24 -10.62 -2.39
CA TYR A 91 17.53 -11.27 -2.22
C TYR A 91 17.38 -12.71 -1.71
N LYS A 92 16.51 -12.94 -0.72
CA LYS A 92 16.21 -14.29 -0.21
C LYS A 92 15.59 -15.18 -1.27
N ALA A 93 14.67 -14.66 -2.08
CA ALA A 93 14.03 -15.41 -3.17
C ALA A 93 15.00 -15.78 -4.32
N GLN A 94 16.07 -15.01 -4.52
CA GLN A 94 17.11 -15.33 -5.52
C GLN A 94 18.10 -16.40 -5.05
N LYS A 95 18.16 -16.66 -3.73
CA LYS A 95 19.08 -17.62 -3.11
C LYS A 95 18.41 -18.93 -2.67
N SER A 96 17.09 -19.01 -2.78
CA SER A 96 16.29 -20.22 -2.57
C SER A 96 16.16 -21.01 -3.85
#